data_AF-A0A2H0DMN7-F1
#
_entry.id   AF-A0A2H0DMN7-F1
#
_cell.length_a   1.000
_cell.length_b   1.000
_cell.length_c   1.000
_cell.angle_alpha   90.00
_cell.angle_beta   90.00
_cell.angle_gamma   90.00
#
_symmetry.space_group_name_H-M   'P 1'
#
loop_
_entity.id
_entity.type
_entity.pdbx_description
1 polymer ?
#
loop_
_entity_poly.entity_id
_entity_poly.type
_entity_poly.pdbx_seq_one_letter_code
_entity_poly.pdbx_strand_id
1 'polypeptide(L)'
;MAKPRITILNSPTINIMLPDGINVQFDPVANVLYVKVRDSDSVKTREERPGVMVDTDDRNRLVGISVVHPAKVSIERKTVFQRLAKKFHVPSIARIRPGHMARAYAYA
;
A
#
# COMPACT_ATOMS: atom_id res chain seq x y z
N MET A 1 6.75 15.43 34.72
CA MET A 1 6.53 14.58 33.52
C MET A 1 7.43 15.08 32.40
N ALA A 2 8.26 14.22 31.82
CA ALA A 2 9.07 14.58 30.65
C ALA A 2 8.15 14.66 29.40
N LYS A 3 8.29 15.71 28.59
CA LYS A 3 7.57 15.83 27.31
C LYS A 3 8.10 14.78 26.33
N PRO A 4 7.24 14.11 25.54
CA PRO A 4 7.70 13.19 24.52
C PRO A 4 8.52 13.95 23.47
N ARG A 5 9.67 13.40 23.11
CA ARG A 5 10.55 13.93 22.08
C ARG A 5 10.13 13.32 20.75
N ILE A 6 9.51 14.14 19.89
CA ILE A 6 9.09 13.72 18.55
C ILE A 6 10.29 13.93 17.63
N THR A 7 10.79 12.85 17.03
CA THR A 7 11.83 12.90 15.99
C THR A 7 11.15 12.68 14.64
N ILE A 8 11.26 13.67 13.75
CA ILE A 8 10.83 13.51 12.35
C ILE A 8 11.95 12.77 11.62
N LEU A 9 11.66 11.56 11.15
CA LEU A 9 12.58 10.76 10.33
C LEU A 9 12.33 11.10 8.86
N ASN A 10 13.31 11.72 8.21
CA ASN A 10 13.32 11.90 6.75
C ASN A 10 13.74 10.57 6.10
N SER A 11 12.79 9.65 5.91
CA SER A 11 13.05 8.40 5.22
C SER A 11 12.85 8.54 3.71
N PRO A 12 13.82 8.09 2.89
CA PRO A 12 13.68 8.11 1.45
C PRO A 12 12.48 7.23 1.07
N THR A 13 11.45 7.90 0.56
CA THR A 13 10.25 7.24 0.08
C THR A 13 10.42 6.97 -1.41
N ILE A 14 10.41 5.70 -1.82
CA ILE A 14 10.42 5.36 -3.25
C ILE A 14 9.00 5.33 -3.76
N ASN A 15 8.69 6.20 -4.71
CA ASN A 15 7.40 6.25 -5.39
C ASN A 15 7.54 5.65 -6.79
N ILE A 16 6.77 4.61 -7.08
CA ILE A 16 6.63 4.04 -8.42
C ILE A 16 5.24 4.40 -8.91
N MET A 17 5.18 5.29 -9.90
CA MET A 17 3.93 5.62 -10.57
C MET A 17 3.71 4.65 -11.72
N LEU A 18 2.60 3.92 -11.67
CA LEU A 18 2.15 3.06 -12.75
C LEU A 18 1.40 3.91 -13.81
N PRO A 19 1.32 3.43 -15.08
CA PRO A 19 0.73 4.21 -16.19
C PRO A 19 -0.73 4.62 -16.00
N ASP A 20 -1.43 3.96 -15.08
CA ASP A 20 -2.83 4.17 -14.73
C ASP A 20 -3.03 5.10 -13.52
N GLY A 21 -1.95 5.76 -13.06
CA GLY A 21 -2.00 6.70 -11.95
C GLY A 21 -1.91 6.07 -10.56
N ILE A 22 -1.71 4.75 -10.48
CA ILE A 22 -1.44 4.08 -9.19
C ILE A 22 -0.03 4.46 -8.72
N ASN A 23 0.08 4.93 -7.48
CA ASN A 23 1.37 5.14 -6.82
C ASN A 23 1.65 3.99 -5.85
N VAL A 24 2.80 3.35 -5.99
CA VAL A 24 3.32 2.35 -5.06
C VAL A 24 4.49 2.94 -4.28
N GLN A 25 4.35 2.95 -2.97
CA GLN A 25 5.26 3.59 -2.03
C GLN A 25 5.72 2.59 -0.96
N PHE A 26 6.99 2.60 -0.58
CA PHE A 26 7.47 1.84 0.57
C PHE A 26 8.03 2.77 1.65
N ASP A 27 7.62 2.53 2.89
CA ASP A 27 8.17 3.14 4.09
C ASP A 27 9.02 2.10 4.84
N PRO A 28 10.36 2.24 4.86
CA PRO A 28 11.24 1.29 5.55
C PRO A 28 11.13 1.36 7.07
N VAL A 29 10.79 2.52 7.64
CA VAL A 29 10.70 2.70 9.10
C VAL A 29 9.46 2.01 9.63
N ALA A 30 8.32 2.22 8.99
CA ALA A 30 7.09 1.52 9.35
C ALA A 30 7.08 0.06 8.83
N ASN A 31 7.95 -0.27 7.86
CA ASN A 31 7.94 -1.52 7.12
C ASN A 31 6.56 -1.80 6.49
N VAL A 32 6.05 -0.79 5.77
CA VAL A 32 4.73 -0.79 5.12
C VAL A 32 4.86 -0.42 3.65
N LEU A 33 4.17 -1.20 2.79
CA LEU A 33 3.96 -0.86 1.39
C LEU A 33 2.59 -0.20 1.23
N TYR A 34 2.56 1.04 0.76
CA TYR A 34 1.33 1.74 0.40
C TYR A 34 1.11 1.67 -1.11
N VAL A 35 -0.13 1.43 -1.51
CA VAL A 35 -0.59 1.47 -2.90
C VAL A 35 -1.73 2.47 -2.94
N LYS A 36 -1.46 3.69 -3.41
CA LYS A 36 -2.48 4.71 -3.63
C LYS A 36 -3.09 4.51 -5.00
N VAL A 37 -4.41 4.30 -5.05
CA VAL A 37 -5.15 3.94 -6.26
C VAL A 37 -5.83 5.15 -6.90
N ARG A 38 -6.18 6.15 -6.08
CA ARG A 38 -6.83 7.39 -6.51
C ARG A 38 -6.44 8.53 -5.59
N ASP A 39 -6.63 9.75 -6.08
CA ASP A 39 -6.48 10.95 -5.27
C ASP A 39 -7.84 11.32 -4.65
N SER A 40 -8.10 10.72 -3.49
CA SER A 40 -9.31 10.93 -2.70
C SER A 40 -9.00 10.59 -1.25
N ASP A 41 -9.69 11.23 -0.32
CA ASP A 41 -9.59 10.88 1.09
C ASP A 41 -10.21 9.52 1.37
N SER A 42 -9.55 8.75 2.25
CA SER A 42 -10.11 7.53 2.82
C SER A 42 -11.00 7.88 4.02
N VAL A 43 -12.23 7.38 4.02
CA VAL A 43 -13.13 7.54 5.18
C VAL A 43 -13.23 6.27 6.01
N LYS A 44 -12.76 5.13 5.46
CA LYS A 44 -12.82 3.84 6.12
C LYS A 44 -11.61 2.98 5.75
N THR A 45 -11.01 2.38 6.76
CA THR A 45 -9.97 1.36 6.62
C THR A 45 -10.49 0.03 7.17
N ARG A 46 -10.22 -1.07 6.48
CA ARG A 46 -10.54 -2.42 6.95
C ARG A 46 -9.38 -3.38 6.70
N GLU A 47 -9.12 -4.29 7.63
CA GLU A 47 -8.22 -5.40 7.39
C GLU A 47 -8.93 -6.48 6.57
N GLU A 48 -8.52 -6.68 5.32
CA GLU A 48 -9.09 -7.74 4.47
C GLU A 48 -8.46 -9.10 4.78
N ARG A 49 -7.20 -9.08 5.20
CA ARG A 49 -6.40 -10.24 5.64
C ARG A 49 -5.30 -9.76 6.59
N PRO A 50 -4.73 -10.63 7.44
CA PRO A 50 -3.62 -10.28 8.31
C PRO A 50 -2.53 -9.49 7.59
N GLY A 51 -2.33 -8.24 8.00
CA GLY A 51 -1.33 -7.33 7.45
C GLY A 51 -1.69 -6.69 6.10
N VAL A 52 -2.93 -6.81 5.63
CA VAL A 52 -3.42 -6.13 4.41
C VAL A 52 -4.64 -5.28 4.76
N MET A 53 -4.42 -3.97 4.78
CA MET A 53 -5.44 -2.97 5.00
C MET A 53 -5.94 -2.42 3.67
N VAL A 54 -7.24 -2.18 3.59
CA VAL A 54 -7.91 -1.58 2.43
C VAL A 54 -8.63 -0.32 2.87
N ASP A 55 -8.30 0.76 2.18
CA ASP A 55 -8.85 2.09 2.40
C ASP A 55 -9.90 2.39 1.34
N THR A 56 -11.09 2.82 1.77
CA THR A 56 -12.19 3.18 0.89
C THR A 56 -12.73 4.57 1.16
N ASP A 57 -13.27 5.20 0.13
CA ASP A 57 -14.02 6.45 0.24
C ASP A 57 -15.46 6.22 0.72
N ASP A 58 -16.22 7.32 0.83
CA ASP A 58 -17.62 7.37 1.24
C ASP A 58 -18.56 6.53 0.35
N ARG A 59 -18.15 6.29 -0.89
CA ARG A 59 -18.86 5.47 -1.88
C ARG A 59 -18.34 4.03 -1.92
N ASN A 60 -17.56 3.63 -0.91
CA ASN A 60 -16.97 2.30 -0.79
C ASN A 60 -16.07 1.92 -1.99
N ARG A 61 -15.49 2.92 -2.66
CA ARG A 61 -14.56 2.72 -3.75
C ARG A 61 -13.13 2.71 -3.21
N LEU A 62 -12.26 1.90 -3.81
CA LEU A 62 -10.91 1.67 -3.32
C LEU A 62 -9.99 2.89 -3.47
N VAL A 63 -9.58 3.46 -2.34
CA VAL A 63 -8.65 4.59 -2.24
C VAL A 63 -7.20 4.10 -2.23
N GLY A 64 -6.92 3.10 -1.41
CA GLY A 64 -5.57 2.58 -1.25
C GLY A 64 -5.52 1.21 -0.60
N ILE A 65 -4.32 0.61 -0.64
CA ILE A 65 -4.01 -0.65 0.01
C ILE A 65 -2.72 -0.44 0.81
N SER A 66 -2.70 -0.86 2.07
CA SER A 66 -1.49 -0.88 2.89
C SER A 66 -1.12 -2.31 3.25
N VAL A 67 0.13 -2.70 3.01
CA VAL A 67 0.64 -4.04 3.34
C VAL A 67 1.73 -3.91 4.40
N VAL A 68 1.45 -4.40 5.60
CA VAL A 68 2.37 -4.42 6.74
C VAL A 68 3.29 -5.63 6.64
N HIS A 69 4.57 -5.44 6.95
CA HIS A 69 5.63 -6.45 6.79
C HIS A 69 5.58 -7.14 5.43
N PRO A 70 5.67 -6.38 4.34
CA PRO A 70 5.55 -6.91 3.00
C PRO A 70 6.80 -7.71 2.60
N ALA A 71 7.68 -8.17 3.49
CA ALA A 71 8.53 -9.33 3.19
C ALA A 71 7.78 -10.66 3.45
N LYS A 72 6.94 -10.68 4.50
CA LYS A 72 6.28 -11.87 5.03
C LYS A 72 5.01 -12.26 4.26
N VAL A 73 4.38 -11.33 3.54
CA VAL A 73 3.12 -11.57 2.80
C VAL A 73 3.36 -12.22 1.41
N SER A 74 4.53 -12.83 1.16
CA SER A 74 5.07 -13.07 -0.21
C SER A 74 4.26 -14.04 -1.09
N ILE A 75 3.63 -15.06 -0.50
CA ILE A 75 2.98 -16.13 -1.26
C ILE A 75 1.50 -15.82 -1.55
N GLU A 76 0.80 -15.13 -0.64
CA GLU A 76 -0.62 -14.80 -0.83
C GLU A 76 -0.88 -13.51 -1.61
N ARG A 77 0.14 -12.67 -1.77
CA ARG A 77 -0.01 -11.30 -2.28
C ARG A 77 -0.64 -11.23 -3.66
N LYS A 78 -0.19 -12.06 -4.61
CA LYS A 78 -0.76 -12.08 -5.97
C LYS A 78 -2.26 -12.35 -5.92
N THR A 79 -2.67 -13.33 -5.13
CA THR A 79 -4.09 -13.70 -4.95
C THR A 79 -4.88 -12.60 -4.28
N VAL A 80 -4.29 -11.93 -3.28
CA VAL A 80 -4.91 -10.77 -2.61
C VAL A 80 -5.14 -9.64 -3.61
N PHE A 81 -4.10 -9.18 -4.32
CA PHE A 81 -4.23 -8.10 -5.30
C PHE A 81 -5.20 -8.45 -6.45
N GLN A 82 -5.23 -9.71 -6.89
CA GLN A 82 -6.22 -10.19 -7.87
C GLN A 82 -7.66 -10.12 -7.32
N ARG A 83 -7.88 -10.56 -6.08
CA ARG A 83 -9.20 -10.49 -5.44
C ARG A 83 -9.65 -9.04 -5.25
N LEU A 84 -8.75 -8.16 -4.80
CA LEU A 84 -9.04 -6.73 -4.62
C LEU A 84 -9.34 -6.05 -5.96
N ALA A 85 -8.55 -6.35 -7.00
CA ALA A 85 -8.80 -5.85 -8.34
C ALA A 85 -10.19 -6.21 -8.85
N LYS A 86 -10.63 -7.46 -8.61
CA LYS A 86 -11.99 -7.92 -8.96
C LYS A 86 -13.07 -7.26 -8.08
N LYS A 87 -12.88 -7.25 -6.76
CA LYS A 87 -13.84 -6.72 -5.77
C LYS A 87 -14.15 -5.24 -5.99
N PHE A 88 -13.12 -4.45 -6.32
CA PHE A 88 -13.24 -3.00 -6.45
C PHE A 88 -13.27 -2.51 -7.90
N HIS A 89 -13.27 -3.43 -8.87
CA HIS A 89 -13.23 -3.11 -10.30
C HIS A 89 -12.05 -2.21 -10.69
N VAL A 90 -10.87 -2.52 -10.15
CA VAL A 90 -9.60 -1.82 -10.43
C VAL A 90 -8.58 -2.82 -11.00
N PRO A 91 -8.61 -3.13 -12.30
CA PRO A 91 -7.77 -4.18 -12.91
C PRO A 91 -6.26 -3.93 -12.78
N SER A 92 -5.88 -2.66 -12.71
CA SER A 92 -4.51 -2.17 -12.61
C SER A 92 -3.77 -2.69 -11.37
N ILE A 93 -4.48 -2.89 -10.27
CA ILE A 93 -3.91 -3.43 -9.03
C ILE A 93 -3.41 -4.86 -9.20
N ALA A 94 -4.06 -5.67 -10.04
CA ALA A 94 -3.60 -7.02 -10.35
C ALA A 94 -2.27 -7.03 -11.12
N ARG A 95 -1.85 -5.88 -11.67
CA ARG A 95 -0.58 -5.72 -12.41
C ARG A 95 0.59 -5.33 -11.52
N ILE A 96 0.37 -5.11 -10.22
CA ILE A 96 1.45 -4.85 -9.26
C ILE A 96 2.27 -6.14 -9.09
N ARG A 97 3.45 -6.17 -9.71
CA ARG A 97 4.34 -7.32 -9.68
C ARG A 97 5.27 -7.27 -8.46
N PRO A 98 5.77 -8.42 -7.99
CA PRO A 98 6.82 -8.47 -6.97
C PRO A 98 8.02 -7.59 -7.32
N GLY A 99 8.39 -7.47 -8.60
CA GLY A 99 9.48 -6.60 -9.05
C GLY A 99 9.23 -5.09 -8.86
N HIS A 100 7.99 -4.62 -8.86
CA HIS A 100 7.68 -3.22 -8.52
C HIS A 100 7.91 -2.99 -7.02
N MET A 101 7.49 -3.93 -6.18
CA MET A 101 7.71 -3.86 -4.73
C MET A 101 9.19 -4.07 -4.37
N ALA A 102 9.90 -4.95 -5.06
CA ALA A 102 11.31 -5.23 -4.85
C ALA A 102 12.19 -4.02 -5.16
N ARG A 103 11.85 -3.24 -6.19
CA ARG A 103 12.47 -1.93 -6.42
C ARG A 103 12.18 -0.96 -5.27
N ALA A 104 10.97 -0.98 -4.72
CA ALA A 104 10.66 -0.18 -3.54
C ALA A 104 11.44 -0.65 -2.27
N TYR A 105 11.87 -1.91 -2.17
CA TYR A 105 12.78 -2.38 -1.11
C TYR A 105 14.25 -2.04 -1.36
N ALA A 106 14.72 -2.17 -2.60
CA ALA A 106 16.15 -2.12 -2.94
C ALA A 106 16.81 -0.76 -2.74
N TYR A 107 16.01 0.30 -2.57
CA TYR A 107 16.47 1.67 -2.39
C TYR A 107 16.14 2.24 -0.99
N ALA A 108 15.65 1.40 -0.08
CA ALA A 108 15.17 1.79 1.25
C ALA A 108 16.12 1.40 2.37
#